data_AF-A0A5C0UGT9-F1
#
_entry.id   AF-A0A5C0UGT9-F1
#
_cell.length_a   1.000
_cell.length_b   1.000
_cell.length_c   1.000
_cell.angle_alpha   90.00
_cell.angle_beta   90.00
_cell.angle_gamma   90.00
#
_symmetry.space_group_name_H-M   'P 1'
#
loop_
_entity.id
_entity.type
_entity.pdbx_description
1 polymer ?
#
loop_
_entity_poly.entity_id
_entity_poly.type
_entity_poly.pdbx_seq_one_letter_code
_entity_poly.pdbx_strand_id
1 'polypeptide(L)' 'MSVKMFAAAIALLPLIGVSLGLSRLFSSLFSAISNNPVAKDSMSTLAFVGAGLLESLALLSFIIAILIVST' A
#
# COMPACT_ATOMS: atom_id res chain seq x y z
N MET A 1 -11.37 11.56 -24.74
CA MET A 1 -11.31 12.00 -23.33
C MET A 1 -12.02 11.01 -22.40
N SER A 2 -13.30 10.70 -22.61
CA SER A 2 -14.12 9.92 -21.65
C SER A 2 -13.64 8.49 -21.36
N VAL A 3 -13.17 7.75 -22.38
CA VAL A 3 -12.67 6.38 -22.20
C VAL A 3 -11.38 6.34 -21.37
N LYS A 4 -10.49 7.34 -21.53
CA LYS A 4 -9.24 7.45 -20.75
C LYS A 4 -9.51 7.69 -19.27
N MET A 5 -10.47 8.56 -18.95
CA MET A 5 -10.89 8.82 -17.57
C MET A 5 -11.44 7.55 -16.89
N PHE A 6 -12.21 6.75 -17.62
CA PHE A 6 -12.75 5.50 -17.09
C PHE A 6 -11.65 4.43 -16.90
N ALA A 7 -10.75 4.29 -17.87
CA ALA A 7 -9.60 3.39 -17.76
C ALA A 7 -8.68 3.77 -16.58
N ALA A 8 -8.44 5.08 -16.38
CA ALA A 8 -7.66 5.58 -15.26
C ALA A 8 -8.32 5.28 -13.90
N ALA A 9 -9.64 5.40 -13.80
CA ALA A 9 -10.37 5.04 -12.59
C ALA A 9 -10.25 3.53 -12.26
N ILE A 10 -10.32 2.66 -13.28
CA ILE A 10 -10.11 1.22 -13.11
C ILE A 10 -8.67 0.91 -12.68
N ALA A 11 -7.69 1.64 -13.21
CA ALA A 11 -6.28 1.46 -12.88
C ALA A 11 -5.95 1.77 -11.40
N LEU A 12 -6.83 2.48 -10.68
CA LEU A 12 -6.71 2.81 -9.25
C LEU A 12 -7.29 1.76 -8.30
N LEU A 13 -8.02 0.76 -8.79
CA LEU A 13 -8.58 -0.31 -7.95
C LEU A 13 -7.55 -1.04 -7.05
N PRO A 14 -6.28 -1.25 -7.47
CA PRO A 14 -5.26 -1.85 -6.62
C PRO A 14 -5.03 -1.12 -5.28
N LEU A 15 -5.35 0.19 -5.19
CA LEU A 15 -5.24 0.96 -3.95
C LEU A 15 -6.09 0.38 -2.82
N ILE A 16 -7.22 -0.25 -3.13
CA ILE A 16 -8.07 -0.93 -2.13
C ILE A 16 -7.30 -2.08 -1.48
N GLY A 17 -6.58 -2.87 -2.29
CA GLY A 17 -5.75 -3.96 -1.80
C GLY A 17 -4.60 -3.46 -0.94
N VAL A 18 -3.97 -2.35 -1.34
CA VAL A 18 -2.91 -1.70 -0.55
C VAL A 18 -3.44 -1.23 0.80
N SER A 19 -4.60 -0.55 0.86
CA SER A 19 -5.19 -0.11 2.13
C SER A 19 -5.46 -1.28 3.08
N LEU A 20 -6.04 -2.37 2.58
CA LEU A 20 -6.30 -3.58 3.36
C LEU A 20 -5.00 -4.24 3.84
N GLY A 21 -3.98 -4.29 2.98
CA GLY A 21 -2.66 -4.80 3.33
C GLY A 21 -2.00 -3.99 4.45
N LEU A 22 -2.06 -2.67 4.36
CA LEU A 22 -1.46 -1.76 5.33
C LEU A 22 -2.15 -1.85 6.70
N SER A 23 -3.48 -1.90 6.74
CA SER A 23 -4.23 -2.09 8.00
C SER A 23 -3.88 -3.42 8.68
N ARG A 24 -3.78 -4.51 7.90
CA ARG A 24 -3.41 -5.83 8.44
C ARG A 24 -1.96 -5.84 8.95
N LEU A 25 -1.04 -5.20 8.23
CA LEU A 25 0.35 -5.09 8.62
C LEU A 25 0.51 -4.39 9.98
N PHE A 26 -0.09 -3.22 10.15
CA PHE A 26 -0.01 -2.47 11.40
C PHE A 26 -0.78 -3.12 12.55
N SER A 27 -1.93 -3.75 12.26
CA SER A 27 -2.65 -4.55 13.26
C SER A 27 -1.79 -5.71 13.76
N SER A 28 -1.14 -6.46 12.86
CA SER A 28 -0.23 -7.54 13.23
C SER A 28 1.00 -7.04 13.98
N LEU A 29 1.55 -5.89 13.61
CA LEU A 29 2.67 -5.27 14.31
C LEU A 29 2.29 -4.93 15.76
N PHE A 30 1.13 -4.31 15.96
CA PHE A 30 0.68 -3.93 17.31
C PHE A 30 0.46 -5.16 18.19
N SER A 31 -0.19 -6.20 17.65
CA SER A 31 -0.34 -7.48 18.36
C SER A 31 1.00 -8.18 18.63
N ALA A 32 1.98 -8.08 17.73
CA ALA A 32 3.30 -8.67 17.95
C ALA A 32 4.07 -7.93 19.06
N ILE A 33 4.06 -6.59 19.04
CA ILE A 33 4.70 -5.73 20.05
C ILE A 33 4.06 -5.96 21.44
N SER A 34 2.74 -6.13 21.51
CA SER A 34 2.06 -6.40 22.79
C SER A 34 2.45 -7.74 23.41
N ASN A 35 2.79 -8.74 22.59
CA ASN A 35 3.22 -10.06 23.06
C ASN A 35 4.72 -10.14 23.36
N ASN A 36 5.56 -9.37 22.65
CA ASN A 36 7.00 -9.34 22.87
C ASN A 36 7.57 -7.92 22.64
N PRO A 37 7.57 -7.05 23.67
CA PRO A 37 8.01 -5.67 23.53
C PRO A 37 9.53 -5.51 23.32
N VAL A 38 10.34 -6.53 23.63
CA VAL A 38 11.81 -6.50 23.46
C VAL A 38 12.20 -6.54 21.98
N ALA A 39 11.39 -7.20 21.14
CA ALA A 39 11.63 -7.29 19.70
C ALA A 39 11.06 -6.11 18.90
N LYS A 40 10.53 -5.07 19.57
CA LYS A 40 9.81 -3.95 18.95
C LYS A 40 10.57 -3.29 17.80
N ASP A 41 11.85 -2.99 17.99
CA ASP A 41 12.63 -2.23 16.99
C ASP A 41 12.82 -3.06 15.71
N SER A 42 13.21 -4.33 15.85
CA SER A 42 13.36 -5.24 14.70
C SER A 42 12.03 -5.47 13.98
N MET A 43 10.94 -5.68 14.72
CA MET A 43 9.60 -5.86 14.15
C MET A 43 9.09 -4.59 13.45
N SER A 44 9.36 -3.41 14.01
CA SER A 44 8.97 -2.13 13.39
C SER A 44 9.75 -1.88 12.11
N THR A 45 11.05 -2.19 12.05
CA THR A 45 11.83 -2.12 10.81
C THR A 45 11.23 -3.00 9.71
N LEU A 46 10.88 -4.25 10.02
CA LEU A 46 10.23 -5.15 9.06
C LEU A 46 8.87 -4.63 8.61
N ALA A 47 8.08 -4.05 9.52
CA ALA A 47 6.81 -3.43 9.17
C ALA A 47 7.01 -2.21 8.25
N PHE A 48 8.01 -1.37 8.47
CA PHE A 48 8.30 -0.26 7.55
C PHE A 48 8.78 -0.73 6.18
N VAL A 49 9.55 -1.82 6.10
CA VAL A 49 9.90 -2.44 4.81
C VAL A 49 8.63 -2.95 4.11
N GLY A 50 7.76 -3.67 4.83
CA GLY A 50 6.48 -4.14 4.29
C GLY A 50 5.56 -3.00 3.84
N ALA A 51 5.49 -1.91 4.61
CA ALA A 51 4.76 -0.71 4.25
C ALA A 51 5.36 -0.05 3.00
N GLY A 52 6.69 0.05 2.89
CA GLY A 52 7.36 0.57 1.70
C GLY A 52 7.04 -0.21 0.43
N LEU A 53 6.94 -1.55 0.51
CA LEU A 53 6.52 -2.39 -0.62
C LEU A 53 5.06 -2.13 -1.01
N LEU A 54 4.16 -1.99 -0.03
CA LEU A 54 2.75 -1.67 -0.25
C LEU A 54 2.57 -0.27 -0.87
N GLU A 55 3.30 0.73 -0.37
CA GLU A 55 3.32 2.08 -0.92
C GLU A 55 3.89 2.11 -2.34
N SER A 56 4.91 1.31 -2.65
CA SER A 56 5.44 1.19 -4.01
C SER A 56 4.39 0.69 -5.00
N LEU A 57 3.55 -0.27 -4.60
CA LEU A 57 2.42 -0.75 -5.41
C LEU A 57 1.32 0.32 -5.56
N ALA A 58 1.04 1.10 -4.52
CA ALA A 58 0.10 2.21 -4.60
C ALA A 58 0.59 3.29 -5.56
N LEU A 59 1.85 3.71 -5.43
CA LEU A 59 2.46 4.69 -6.31
C LEU A 59 2.53 4.19 -7.76
N LEU A 60 2.82 2.90 -7.99
CA LEU A 60 2.79 2.31 -9.33
C LEU A 60 1.39 2.41 -9.95
N SER A 61 0.35 2.02 -9.23
CA SER A 61 -1.05 2.12 -9.68
C SER A 61 -1.43 3.57 -9.99
N PHE A 62 -0.99 4.52 -9.15
CA PHE A 62 -1.23 5.95 -9.35
C PHE A 62 -0.50 6.52 -10.57
N ILE A 63 0.78 6.15 -10.77
CA ILE A 63 1.57 6.56 -11.94
C ILE A 63 0.93 6.03 -13.23
N ILE A 64 0.48 4.78 -13.25
CA ILE A 64 -0.21 4.20 -14.40
C ILE A 64 -1.50 4.98 -14.71
N ALA A 65 -2.29 5.33 -13.69
CA ALA A 65 -3.50 6.12 -13.89
C ALA A 65 -3.20 7.51 -14.48
N ILE A 66 -2.14 8.18 -14.01
CA ILE A 66 -1.68 9.46 -14.58
C ILE A 66 -1.26 9.27 -16.05
N LEU A 67 -0.44 8.25 -16.35
CA LEU A 67 0.02 7.99 -17.71
C LEU A 67 -1.15 7.78 -18.69
N ILE A 68 -2.20 7.05 -18.28
CA ILE A 68 -3.41 6.80 -19.09
C ILE A 68 -4.16 8.10 -19.40
N VAL A 69 -4.19 9.06 -18.48
CA VAL A 69 -4.86 10.36 -18.69
C VAL A 69 -3.97 11.31 -19.51
N SER A 70 -2.66 11.24 -19.33
CA SER A 70 -1.69 12.15 -19.95
C SER A 70 -1.29 11.78 -21.37
N THR A 71 -1.28 10.50 -21.74
CA THR A 71 -1.22 10.08 -23.16
C THR A 71 -2.58 10.21 -23.80
#